data_AF-A0AAQ2ZG32-F1
#
_entry.id   AF-A0AAQ2ZG32-F1
#
_cell.length_a   1.000
_cell.length_b   1.000
_cell.length_c   1.000
_cell.angle_alpha   90.00
_cell.angle_beta   90.00
_cell.angle_gamma   90.00
#
_symmetry.space_group_name_H-M   'P 1'
#
loop_
_entity.id
_entity.type
_entity.pdbx_description
1 polymer ?
#
loop_
_entity_poly.entity_id
_entity_poly.type
_entity_poly.pdbx_seq_one_letter_code
_entity_poly.pdbx_strand_id
1 'polypeptide(L)' 'MYQKTKFYPVTFRRRDVLQYFSISPRTFDKLTQKAQIKPIIWGSLKLYKTADMLALMERKQIK' A
#
# COMPACT_ATOMS: atom_id res chain seq x y z
N MET A 1 -7.28 -31.03 3.92
CA MET A 1 -6.79 -29.84 4.65
C MET A 1 -6.23 -28.87 3.63
N TYR A 2 -6.96 -27.79 3.30
CA TYR A 2 -6.44 -26.75 2.42
C TYR A 2 -5.25 -26.11 3.11
N GLN A 3 -4.06 -26.33 2.57
CA GLN A 3 -2.87 -25.59 2.98
C GLN A 3 -3.23 -24.11 2.80
N LYS A 4 -3.21 -23.35 3.90
CA LYS A 4 -3.16 -21.89 3.83
C LYS A 4 -1.89 -21.55 3.06
N THR A 5 -2.00 -21.47 1.73
CA THR A 5 -1.02 -20.85 0.86
C THR A 5 -0.69 -19.54 1.54
N LYS A 6 0.56 -19.41 1.99
CA LYS A 6 1.06 -18.16 2.57
C LYS A 6 0.90 -17.11 1.48
N PHE A 7 -0.25 -16.44 1.45
CA PHE A 7 -0.51 -15.30 0.60
C PHE A 7 0.46 -14.24 1.11
N TYR A 8 1.62 -14.15 0.48
CA TYR A 8 2.48 -13.01 0.65
C TYR A 8 1.66 -11.83 0.15
N PRO A 9 1.30 -10.87 1.03
CA PRO A 9 0.57 -9.71 0.56
C PRO A 9 1.43 -9.07 -0.53
N VAL A 10 0.85 -8.84 -1.70
CA VAL A 10 1.54 -8.09 -2.77
C VAL A 10 1.90 -6.74 -2.15
N THR A 11 3.19 -6.50 -1.98
CA THR A 11 3.69 -5.27 -1.35
C THR A 11 4.43 -4.42 -2.37
N PHE A 12 4.43 -3.12 -2.15
CA PHE A 12 5.15 -2.16 -2.99
C PHE A 12 5.97 -1.22 -2.11
N ARG A 13 6.97 -0.55 -2.71
CA ARG A 13 7.72 0.52 -2.05
C ARG A 13 7.18 1.88 -2.46
N ARG A 14 7.43 2.88 -1.62
CA ARG A 14 7.10 4.29 -1.90
C ARG A 14 7.50 4.74 -3.31
N ARG A 15 8.67 4.32 -3.80
CA ARG A 15 9.19 4.73 -5.11
C ARG A 15 8.36 4.21 -6.29
N ASP A 16 7.67 3.10 -6.10
CA ASP A 16 6.90 2.42 -7.14
C ASP A 16 5.44 2.95 -7.20
N VAL A 17 5.03 3.80 -6.24
CA VAL A 17 3.65 4.31 -6.09
C VAL A 17 3.16 5.04 -7.33
N LEU A 18 4.01 5.88 -7.92
CA LEU A 18 3.63 6.65 -9.11
C LEU A 18 3.33 5.72 -10.28
N GLN A 19 4.15 4.68 -10.46
CA GLN A 19 4.00 3.72 -11.54
C GLN A 19 2.78 2.83 -11.36
N TYR A 20 2.48 2.40 -10.13
CA TYR A 20 1.43 1.40 -9.89
C TYR A 20 0.04 2.01 -9.69
N PHE A 21 -0.04 3.24 -9.17
CA PHE A 21 -1.31 3.85 -8.77
C PHE A 21 -1.53 5.22 -9.38
N SER A 22 -0.63 5.70 -10.25
CA SER A 22 -0.69 7.03 -10.87
C SER A 22 -0.84 8.18 -9.86
N ILE A 23 -0.32 8.01 -8.64
CA ILE A 23 -0.39 8.97 -7.55
C ILE A 23 1.01 9.51 -7.25
N SER A 24 1.12 10.83 -7.02
CA SER A 24 2.41 11.43 -6.68
C SER A 24 2.95 10.88 -5.34
N PRO A 25 4.27 10.66 -5.20
CA PRO A 25 4.87 10.25 -3.94
C PRO A 25 4.50 11.18 -2.76
N ARG A 26 4.38 12.49 -3.03
CA ARG A 26 3.98 13.49 -2.04
C ARG A 26 2.54 13.28 -1.54
N THR A 27 1.62 12.95 -2.44
CA THR A 27 0.24 12.62 -2.07
C THR A 27 0.22 11.36 -1.21
N PHE A 28 0.98 10.34 -1.61
CA PHE A 28 1.11 9.11 -0.84
C PHE A 28 1.70 9.33 0.56
N ASP A 29 2.74 10.16 0.68
CA ASP A 29 3.32 10.52 1.98
C ASP A 29 2.25 11.11 2.91
N LYS A 30 1.37 11.98 2.40
CA LYS A 30 0.23 12.50 3.18
C LYS A 30 -0.74 11.39 3.62
N LEU A 31 -0.99 10.38 2.79
CA LEU A 31 -1.85 9.24 3.17
C LEU A 31 -1.21 8.40 4.29
N THR A 32 0.11 8.17 4.21
CA THR A 32 0.84 7.46 5.25
C THR A 32 0.93 8.25 6.56
N GLN A 33 1.11 9.57 6.49
CA GLN A 33 1.11 10.47 7.67
C GLN A 33 -0.25 10.49 8.37
N LYS A 34 -1.35 10.42 7.61
CA LYS A 34 -2.71 10.31 8.15
C LYS A 34 -3.03 8.90 8.69
N ALA A 35 -2.04 8.02 8.80
CA ALA A 35 -2.17 6.63 9.23
C ALA A 35 -3.17 5.79 8.40
N GLN A 36 -3.52 6.23 7.19
CA GLN A 36 -4.48 5.52 6.33
C GLN A 36 -3.85 4.30 5.65
N ILE A 37 -2.52 4.31 5.47
CA ILE A 37 -1.73 3.19 4.96
C ILE A 37 -0.57 2.99 5.91
N LYS A 38 -0.43 1.77 6.45
CA LYS A 38 0.62 1.45 7.42
C LYS A 38 1.81 0.77 6.74
N PRO A 39 3.04 1.22 6.99
CA PRO A 39 4.22 0.53 6.50
C PRO A 39 4.44 -0.78 7.26
N ILE A 40 4.82 -1.81 6.54
CA ILE A 40 5.48 -3.01 7.06
C ILE A 40 6.98 -2.70 7.07
N ILE A 41 7.58 -2.68 8.26
CA ILE A 41 8.98 -2.33 8.47
C ILE A 41 9.79 -3.62 8.62
N TRP A 42 10.79 -3.80 7.77
CA TRP A 42 11.74 -4.90 7.87
C TRP A 42 13.17 -4.33 7.86
N GLY A 43 13.69 -4.01 9.05
CA GLY A 43 14.91 -3.23 9.19
C GLY A 43 14.74 -1.81 8.61
N SER A 44 15.58 -1.43 7.65
CA SER A 44 15.47 -0.15 6.92
C SER A 44 14.45 -0.19 5.77
N LEU A 45 13.95 -1.37 5.41
CA LEU A 45 13.01 -1.53 4.31
C LEU A 45 11.59 -1.18 4.76
N LYS A 46 10.95 -0.26 4.04
CA LYS A 46 9.53 0.07 4.19
C LYS A 46 8.75 -0.49 3.00
N LEU A 47 7.83 -1.40 3.30
CA LEU A 47 6.90 -2.00 2.35
C LEU A 47 5.48 -1.60 2.71
N TYR A 48 4.60 -1.55 1.71
CA TYR A 48 3.20 -1.19 1.88
C TYR A 48 2.33 -2.23 1.20
N LYS A 49 1.19 -2.59 1.80
CA LYS A 49 0.28 -3.57 1.20
C LYS A 49 -0.49 -2.94 0.05
N THR A 50 -0.47 -3.61 -1.09
CA THR A 50 -1.26 -3.21 -2.28
C THR A 50 -2.76 -3.21 -1.96
N ALA A 51 -3.25 -4.19 -1.18
CA ALA A 51 -4.65 -4.27 -0.77
C ALA A 51 -5.13 -3.03 0.01
N ASP A 52 -4.32 -2.53 0.95
CA ASP A 52 -4.66 -1.33 1.72
C ASP A 52 -4.75 -0.09 0.81
N MET A 53 -3.87 0.00 -0.18
CA MET A 53 -3.87 1.07 -1.17
C MET A 53 -5.09 1.00 -2.09
N LEU A 54 -5.41 -0.19 -2.61
CA LEU A 54 -6.58 -0.41 -3.47
C LEU A 54 -7.88 -0.09 -2.72
N ALA A 55 -8.05 -0.59 -1.50
CA ALA A 55 -9.22 -0.29 -0.68
C ALA A 55 -9.36 1.22 -0.40
N LEU A 56 -8.25 1.94 -0.26
CA LEU A 56 -8.26 3.39 -0.07
C LEU A 56 -8.64 4.14 -1.36
N MET A 57 -8.17 3.67 -2.51
CA MET A 57 -8.55 4.22 -3.81
C MET A 57 -10.03 3.98 -4.09
N GLU A 58 -10.54 2.78 -3.83
CA GLU A 58 -11.96 2.44 -3.94
C GLU A 58 -12.81 3.35 -3.05
N ARG A 59 -12.49 3.48 -1.76
CA ARG A 59 -13.22 4.37 -0.84
C ARG A 59 -13.27 5.83 -1.28
N LYS A 60 -12.22 6.31 -1.97
CA LYS A 60 -12.17 7.68 -2.51
C LYS A 60 -12.83 7.82 -3.89
N GLN A 61 -13.04 6.72 -4.60
CA GLN A 61 -13.75 6.68 -5.88
C GLN A 61 -15.26 6.49 -5.73
N ILE A 62 -15.76 6.21 -4.52
CA ILE A 62 -17.21 6.24 -4.26
C ILE A 62 -17.65 7.71 -4.34
N LYS A 63 -18.33 8.02 -5.45
CA LYS A 63 -19.07 9.26 -5.70
C LYS A 63 -20.11 9.51 -4.62
#